data_AF-A0A7S3CMI2-F1
#
_entry.id   AF-A0A7S3CMI2-F1
#
_cell.length_a   1.000
_cell.length_b   1.000
_cell.length_c   1.000
_cell.angle_alpha   90.00
_cell.angle_beta   90.00
_cell.angle_gamma   90.00
#
_symmetry.space_group_name_H-M   'P 1'
#
loop_
_entity.id
_entity.type
_entity.pdbx_description
1 polymer ?
#
loop_
_entity_poly.entity_id
_entity_poly.type
_entity_poly.pdbx_seq_one_letter_code
_entity_poly.pdbx_strand_id
1 'polypeptide(L)'
;KGTYNPTLNFNDNVELTDPILSRFDLLAVVRDEVDEDYDDALASFVINSHMKNHPQIHEDMNLIESEAISEEDRVQKLKETQEFLDKNLLPNNRLAQQETNLIPQEMLKKYLIYAKRFIKPKLSEIDQDKITSFYADIRRESNIA
;
A
#
# COMPACT_ATOMS: atom_id res chain seq x y z
N LYS A 1 -6.74 -18.15 20.16
CA LYS A 1 -7.57 -17.84 18.97
C LYS A 1 -6.91 -16.65 18.28
N GLY A 2 -6.58 -16.74 16.98
CA GLY A 2 -5.77 -15.70 16.30
C GLY A 2 -6.29 -15.30 14.92
N THR A 3 -7.47 -15.78 14.52
CA THR A 3 -8.12 -15.48 13.24
C THR A 3 -9.42 -14.74 13.51
N TYR A 4 -9.76 -13.78 12.65
CA TYR A 4 -11.03 -13.05 12.73
C TYR A 4 -12.20 -13.98 12.38
N ASN A 5 -13.25 -13.98 13.20
CA ASN A 5 -14.46 -14.75 12.95
C ASN A 5 -15.60 -13.83 12.46
N PRO A 6 -16.05 -13.98 11.21
CA PRO A 6 -17.11 -13.13 10.65
C PRO A 6 -18.50 -13.36 11.27
N THR A 7 -18.68 -14.45 12.02
CA THR A 7 -19.97 -14.71 12.71
C THR A 7 -20.11 -13.94 14.02
N LEU A 8 -19.04 -13.32 14.52
CA LEU A 8 -19.02 -12.55 15.76
C LEU A 8 -18.94 -11.06 15.44
N ASN A 9 -19.45 -10.24 16.35
CA ASN A 9 -19.32 -8.78 16.24
C ASN A 9 -17.84 -8.36 16.36
N PHE A 10 -17.52 -7.16 15.88
CA PHE A 10 -16.15 -6.65 15.95
C PHE A 10 -15.60 -6.63 17.38
N ASN A 11 -16.40 -6.16 18.35
CA ASN A 11 -16.04 -6.10 19.76
C ASN A 11 -15.74 -7.46 20.38
N ASP A 12 -16.34 -8.55 19.89
CA ASP A 12 -16.07 -9.90 20.39
C ASP A 12 -14.82 -10.52 19.74
N ASN A 13 -14.42 -10.01 18.57
CA ASN A 13 -13.21 -10.42 17.87
C ASN A 13 -11.95 -9.76 18.46
N VAL A 14 -12.10 -8.65 19.19
CA VAL A 14 -10.97 -7.90 19.76
C VAL A 14 -11.13 -7.77 21.28
N GLU A 15 -10.07 -8.05 22.03
CA GLU A 15 -10.08 -7.88 23.48
C GLU A 15 -9.76 -6.42 23.86
N LEU A 16 -10.58 -5.48 23.38
CA LEU A 16 -10.44 -4.05 23.63
C LEU A 16 -11.74 -3.49 24.21
N THR A 17 -11.61 -2.51 25.12
CA THR A 17 -12.78 -1.84 25.72
C THR A 17 -13.28 -0.71 24.83
N ASP A 18 -14.59 -0.42 24.88
CA ASP A 18 -15.21 0.66 24.09
C ASP A 18 -14.51 2.03 24.24
N PRO A 19 -14.01 2.44 25.43
CA PRO A 19 -13.26 3.69 25.55
C PRO A 19 -11.95 3.71 24.76
N ILE A 20 -11.32 2.55 24.53
CA ILE A 20 -10.12 2.44 23.71
C ILE A 20 -10.51 2.51 22.23
N LEU A 21 -11.55 1.78 21.82
CA LEU A 21 -12.03 1.77 20.44
C LEU A 21 -12.47 3.17 19.98
N SER A 22 -13.14 3.93 20.84
CA SER A 22 -13.59 5.30 20.53
C SER A 22 -12.45 6.30 20.27
N ARG A 23 -11.20 5.96 20.57
CA ARG A 23 -10.04 6.85 20.30
C ARG A 23 -9.44 6.65 18.91
N PHE A 24 -9.82 5.60 18.20
CA PHE A 24 -9.39 5.37 16.83
C PHE A 24 -10.40 5.97 15.86
N ASP A 25 -9.93 6.79 14.91
CA ASP A 25 -10.78 7.42 13.90
C ASP A 25 -11.20 6.43 12.79
N LEU A 26 -10.43 5.36 12.58
CA LEU A 26 -10.68 4.34 11.56
C LEU A 26 -10.31 2.95 12.09
N LEU A 27 -11.20 1.98 11.85
CA LEU A 27 -10.99 0.57 12.11
C LEU A 27 -10.95 -0.18 10.78
N ALA A 28 -9.89 -0.94 10.53
CA ALA A 28 -9.72 -1.74 9.32
C ALA A 28 -9.61 -3.22 9.69
N VAL A 29 -10.55 -4.04 9.20
CA VAL A 29 -10.51 -5.51 9.37
C VAL A 29 -9.88 -6.12 8.13
N VAL A 30 -8.77 -6.83 8.33
CA VAL A 30 -8.07 -7.58 7.28
C VAL A 30 -8.32 -9.06 7.52
N ARG A 31 -8.80 -9.76 6.49
CA ARG A 31 -9.08 -11.19 6.53
C ARG A 31 -8.20 -11.90 5.50
N ASP A 32 -7.71 -13.06 5.89
CA ASP A 32 -6.98 -13.98 5.03
C ASP A 32 -7.99 -15.00 4.49
N GLU A 33 -8.62 -14.66 3.35
CA GLU A 33 -9.58 -15.52 2.66
C GLU A 33 -8.92 -16.14 1.44
N VAL A 34 -9.08 -17.45 1.25
CA VAL A 34 -8.49 -18.18 0.12
C VAL A 34 -9.26 -17.85 -1.15
N ASP A 35 -8.57 -17.28 -2.14
CA ASP A 35 -9.11 -16.93 -3.45
C ASP A 35 -8.02 -17.23 -4.50
N GLU A 36 -8.26 -18.23 -5.34
CA GLU A 36 -7.27 -18.74 -6.30
C GLU A 36 -6.74 -17.65 -7.25
N ASP A 37 -7.61 -16.77 -7.75
CA ASP A 37 -7.23 -15.71 -8.67
C ASP A 37 -6.41 -14.61 -7.96
N TYR A 38 -6.81 -14.25 -6.74
CA TYR A 38 -6.10 -13.26 -5.93
C TYR A 38 -4.75 -13.80 -5.42
N ASP A 39 -4.73 -15.04 -4.97
CA ASP A 39 -3.55 -15.71 -4.44
C ASP A 39 -2.49 -15.90 -5.54
N ASP A 40 -2.87 -16.25 -6.77
CA ASP A 40 -1.94 -16.31 -7.91
C ASP A 40 -1.34 -14.93 -8.23
N ALA A 41 -2.17 -13.89 -8.22
CA ALA A 41 -1.72 -12.52 -8.46
C ALA A 41 -0.79 -12.02 -7.34
N LEU A 42 -1.11 -12.33 -6.08
CA LEU A 42 -0.30 -12.00 -4.91
C LEU A 42 1.03 -12.75 -4.93
N ALA A 43 1.03 -14.06 -5.20
CA ALA A 43 2.24 -14.86 -5.31
C ALA A 43 3.15 -14.34 -6.43
N SER A 44 2.58 -14.04 -7.59
CA SER A 44 3.30 -13.44 -8.71
C SER A 44 3.93 -12.10 -8.32
N PHE A 45 3.19 -11.24 -7.61
CA PHE A 45 3.71 -9.97 -7.10
C PHE A 45 4.85 -10.16 -6.08
N VAL A 46 4.69 -11.07 -5.12
CA VAL A 46 5.68 -11.35 -4.06
C VAL A 46 6.97 -11.89 -4.65
N ILE A 47 6.88 -12.87 -5.55
CA ILE A 47 8.06 -13.44 -6.24
C ILE A 47 8.77 -12.35 -7.03
N ASN A 48 8.04 -11.59 -7.84
CA ASN A 48 8.59 -10.49 -8.63
C ASN A 48 9.26 -9.42 -7.74
N SER A 49 8.66 -9.11 -6.58
CA SER A 49 9.23 -8.18 -5.61
C SER A 49 10.52 -8.71 -4.98
N HIS A 50 10.55 -9.96 -4.54
CA HIS A 50 11.75 -10.60 -4.00
C HIS A 50 12.90 -10.62 -5.01
N MET A 51 12.57 -10.90 -6.26
CA MET A 51 13.53 -10.91 -7.35
C MET A 51 14.12 -9.53 -7.60
N LYS A 52 13.29 -8.49 -7.72
CA LYS A 52 13.74 -7.10 -7.90
C LYS A 52 14.63 -6.62 -6.74
N ASN A 53 14.35 -7.08 -5.52
CA ASN A 53 15.09 -6.71 -4.32
C ASN A 53 16.22 -7.70 -3.97
N HIS A 54 16.59 -8.60 -4.89
CA HIS A 54 17.68 -9.53 -4.66
C HIS A 54 19.01 -8.77 -4.47
N PRO A 55 19.89 -9.15 -3.50
CA PRO A 55 21.10 -8.39 -3.19
C PRO A 55 22.00 -8.10 -4.40
N GLN A 56 22.14 -9.07 -5.30
CA GLN A 56 22.91 -8.92 -6.53
C GLN A 56 22.38 -7.80 -7.43
N ILE A 57 21.05 -7.71 -7.60
CA ILE A 57 20.43 -6.66 -8.41
C ILE A 57 20.62 -5.29 -7.73
N HIS A 58 20.49 -5.25 -6.41
CA HIS A 58 20.71 -4.02 -5.66
C HIS A 58 22.16 -3.54 -5.74
N GLU A 59 23.14 -4.45 -5.69
CA GLU A 59 24.56 -4.12 -5.90
C GLU A 59 24.81 -3.59 -7.31
N ASP A 60 24.26 -4.24 -8.34
CA ASP A 60 24.38 -3.78 -9.72
C ASP A 60 23.75 -2.39 -9.90
N MET A 61 22.57 -2.14 -9.32
CA MET A 61 21.90 -0.84 -9.36
C MET A 61 22.70 0.25 -8.63
N ASN A 62 23.27 -0.04 -7.45
CA ASN A 62 24.14 0.90 -6.74
C ASN A 62 25.41 1.24 -7.53
N LEU A 63 26.00 0.24 -8.18
CA LEU A 63 27.15 0.45 -9.06
C LEU A 63 26.75 1.36 -10.22
N ILE A 64 25.60 1.11 -10.85
CA ILE A 64 25.06 1.96 -11.92
C ILE A 64 24.81 3.39 -11.41
N GLU A 65 24.33 3.61 -10.19
CA GLU A 65 24.12 4.96 -9.65
C GLU A 65 25.44 5.68 -9.33
N SER A 66 26.56 4.97 -9.16
CA SER A 66 27.86 5.59 -8.88
C SER A 66 28.45 6.30 -10.11
N GLU A 67 28.93 7.54 -9.93
CA GLU A 67 29.53 8.37 -11.01
C GLU A 67 30.93 7.88 -11.46
N ALA A 68 31.44 6.78 -10.89
CA ALA A 68 32.81 6.29 -11.12
C ALA A 68 32.95 5.38 -12.36
N ILE A 69 31.86 5.08 -13.06
CA ILE A 69 31.81 4.09 -14.15
C ILE A 69 31.65 4.79 -15.50
N SER A 70 32.33 4.30 -16.54
CA SER A 70 32.15 4.75 -17.92
C SER A 70 30.69 4.61 -18.38
N GLU A 71 30.18 5.58 -19.13
CA GLU A 71 28.81 5.55 -19.65
C GLU A 71 28.52 4.30 -20.50
N GLU A 72 29.50 3.78 -21.22
CA GLU A 72 29.36 2.55 -22.01
C GLU A 72 29.12 1.32 -21.11
N ASP A 73 29.89 1.19 -20.03
CA ASP A 73 29.77 0.10 -19.06
C ASP A 73 28.47 0.19 -18.26
N ARG A 74 28.00 1.41 -17.96
CA ARG A 74 26.70 1.65 -17.30
C ARG A 74 25.55 1.12 -18.15
N VAL A 75 25.53 1.47 -19.44
CA VAL A 75 24.48 1.03 -20.37
C VAL A 75 24.51 -0.49 -20.54
N GLN A 76 25.69 -1.10 -20.58
CA GLN A 76 25.82 -2.54 -20.72
C GLN A 76 25.28 -3.27 -19.48
N LYS A 77 25.69 -2.86 -18.27
CA LYS A 77 25.18 -3.44 -17.02
C LYS A 77 23.67 -3.25 -16.86
N LEU A 78 23.14 -2.08 -17.21
CA LEU A 78 21.69 -1.82 -17.21
C LEU A 78 20.94 -2.81 -18.11
N LYS A 79 21.44 -3.07 -19.32
CA LYS A 79 20.83 -4.04 -20.23
C LYS A 79 20.89 -5.46 -19.69
N GLU A 80 22.03 -5.88 -19.14
CA GLU A 80 22.20 -7.22 -18.56
C GLU A 80 21.24 -7.46 -17.39
N THR A 81 21.13 -6.49 -16.47
CA THR A 81 20.20 -6.55 -15.34
C THR A 81 18.74 -6.55 -15.82
N GLN A 82 18.40 -5.73 -16.82
CA GLN A 82 17.06 -5.71 -17.37
C GLN A 82 16.70 -7.04 -18.07
N GLU A 83 17.60 -7.60 -18.87
CA GLU A 83 17.40 -8.91 -19.51
C GLU A 83 17.27 -10.05 -18.49
N PHE A 84 18.04 -9.99 -17.39
CA PHE A 84 17.92 -10.95 -16.30
C PHE A 84 16.54 -10.88 -15.65
N LEU A 85 16.05 -9.67 -15.38
CA LEU A 85 14.72 -9.45 -14.82
C LEU A 85 13.62 -9.93 -15.78
N ASP A 86 13.66 -9.53 -17.05
CA ASP A 86 12.63 -9.86 -18.04
C ASP A 86 12.50 -11.38 -18.27
N LYS A 87 13.60 -12.13 -18.17
CA LYS A 87 13.60 -13.59 -18.33
C LYS A 87 13.03 -14.34 -17.13
N ASN A 88 13.14 -13.77 -15.93
CA ASN A 88 12.83 -14.49 -14.69
C ASN A 88 11.59 -13.94 -13.95
N LEU A 89 11.06 -12.78 -14.33
CA LEU A 89 9.82 -12.23 -13.79
C LEU A 89 8.59 -12.96 -14.34
N LEU A 90 7.57 -13.12 -13.48
CA LEU A 90 6.30 -13.74 -13.85
C LEU A 90 5.38 -12.75 -14.57
N PRO A 91 4.69 -13.16 -15.67
CA PRO A 91 3.91 -12.27 -16.54
C PRO A 91 2.57 -11.81 -15.92
N ASN A 92 2.03 -12.56 -14.93
CA ASN A 92 0.73 -12.31 -14.32
C ASN A 92 0.78 -11.26 -13.20
N ASN A 93 1.21 -10.04 -13.53
CA ASN A 93 1.22 -8.95 -12.55
C ASN A 93 0.07 -7.97 -12.81
N ARG A 94 -1.17 -8.45 -12.67
CA ARG A 94 -2.39 -7.60 -12.73
C ARG A 94 -2.33 -6.44 -11.72
N LEU A 95 -1.66 -6.66 -10.58
CA LEU A 95 -1.43 -5.65 -9.55
C LEU A 95 -0.41 -4.58 -10.00
N ALA A 96 0.67 -4.95 -10.69
CA ALA A 96 1.66 -3.98 -11.17
C ALA A 96 1.19 -3.11 -12.35
N GLN A 97 0.16 -3.53 -13.10
CA GLN A 97 -0.40 -2.69 -14.18
C GLN A 97 -1.01 -1.38 -13.64
N GLN A 98 -1.30 -1.30 -12.33
CA GLN A 98 -1.79 -0.07 -11.68
C GLN A 98 -0.66 0.89 -11.25
N GLU A 99 0.61 0.49 -11.31
CA GLU A 99 1.75 1.26 -10.76
C GLU A 99 2.26 2.41 -11.65
N THR A 100 1.69 2.65 -12.83
CA THR A 100 2.27 3.56 -13.83
C THR A 100 2.20 5.06 -13.46
N ASN A 101 1.62 5.43 -12.32
CA ASN A 101 1.46 6.83 -11.88
C ASN A 101 1.98 7.09 -10.46
N LEU A 102 2.92 6.29 -9.95
CA LEU A 102 3.45 6.47 -8.60
C LEU A 102 4.38 7.69 -8.53
N ILE A 103 4.17 8.54 -7.53
CA ILE A 103 5.07 9.66 -7.22
C ILE A 103 6.37 9.06 -6.65
N PRO A 104 7.57 9.49 -7.12
CA PRO A 104 8.83 9.03 -6.55
C PRO A 104 8.88 9.24 -5.04
N GLN A 105 9.42 8.27 -4.31
CA GLN A 105 9.39 8.23 -2.84
C GLN A 105 9.96 9.52 -2.20
N GLU A 106 11.04 10.06 -2.76
CA GLU A 106 11.64 11.32 -2.29
C GLU A 106 10.74 12.53 -2.51
N MET A 107 10.00 12.58 -3.62
CA MET A 107 9.03 13.63 -3.88
C MET A 107 7.81 13.51 -2.96
N LEU A 108 7.31 12.28 -2.73
CA LEU A 108 6.19 12.04 -1.82
C LEU A 108 6.51 12.50 -0.39
N LYS A 109 7.72 12.19 0.12
CA LYS A 109 8.18 12.67 1.43
C LYS A 109 8.17 14.20 1.51
N LYS A 110 8.76 14.87 0.51
CA LYS A 110 8.79 16.34 0.43
C LYS A 110 7.38 16.93 0.37
N TYR A 111 6.50 16.31 -0.42
CA TYR A 111 5.11 16.71 -0.56
C TYR A 111 4.35 16.61 0.76
N LEU A 112 4.46 15.48 1.48
CA LEU A 112 3.78 15.30 2.77
C LEU A 112 4.26 16.31 3.82
N ILE A 113 5.57 16.58 3.87
CA ILE A 113 6.13 17.59 4.78
C ILE A 113 5.57 18.97 4.44
N TYR A 114 5.56 19.32 3.15
CA TYR A 114 5.04 20.59 2.68
C TYR A 114 3.56 20.75 3.04
N ALA A 115 2.73 19.76 2.67
CA ALA A 115 1.30 19.76 2.94
C ALA A 115 1.01 19.92 4.44
N LYS A 116 1.70 19.16 5.30
CA LYS A 116 1.54 19.26 6.77
C LYS A 116 1.97 20.60 7.36
N ARG A 117 3.01 21.25 6.81
CA ARG A 117 3.56 22.50 7.37
C ARG A 117 2.83 23.75 6.90
N PHE A 118 2.43 23.79 5.63
CA PHE A 118 2.02 25.03 4.98
C PHE A 118 0.53 25.07 4.62
N ILE A 119 -0.12 23.93 4.46
CA ILE A 119 -1.53 23.88 4.04
C ILE A 119 -2.42 23.67 5.27
N LYS A 120 -3.33 24.62 5.50
CA LYS A 120 -4.36 24.55 6.55
C LYS A 120 -5.73 24.63 5.87
N PRO A 121 -6.26 23.52 5.34
CA PRO A 121 -7.53 23.54 4.63
C PRO A 121 -8.63 24.04 5.57
N LYS A 122 -9.48 24.93 5.07
CA LYS A 122 -10.63 25.46 5.80
C LYS A 122 -11.91 24.90 5.18
N LEU A 123 -12.84 24.56 6.05
CA LEU A 123 -14.14 24.02 5.66
C LEU A 123 -15.07 25.19 5.31
N SER A 124 -14.99 25.68 4.08
CA SER A 124 -15.76 26.86 3.65
C SER A 124 -17.12 26.52 3.01
N GLU A 125 -17.29 25.30 2.49
CA GLU A 125 -18.51 24.89 1.75
C GLU A 125 -18.81 23.41 1.99
N ILE A 126 -19.18 23.05 3.23
CA ILE A 126 -19.66 21.71 3.52
C ILE A 126 -21.19 21.71 3.54
N ASP A 127 -21.78 20.74 2.83
CA ASP A 127 -23.18 20.34 3.02
C ASP A 127 -23.35 19.71 4.41
N GLN A 128 -23.75 20.54 5.38
CA GLN A 128 -23.93 20.15 6.77
C GLN A 128 -25.07 19.14 6.94
N ASP A 129 -26.12 19.26 6.14
CA ASP A 129 -27.29 18.38 6.20
C ASP A 129 -26.89 16.97 5.79
N LYS A 130 -26.07 16.85 4.73
CA LYS A 130 -25.52 15.56 4.30
C LYS A 130 -24.68 14.89 5.38
N ILE A 131 -23.77 15.61 6.03
CA ILE A 131 -22.95 15.05 7.13
C ILE A 131 -23.82 14.65 8.31
N THR A 132 -24.79 15.48 8.68
CA THR A 132 -25.67 15.23 9.83
C THR A 132 -26.52 13.99 9.59
N SER A 133 -27.14 13.88 8.41
CA SER A 133 -27.92 12.69 8.02
C SER A 133 -27.05 11.44 8.04
N PHE A 134 -25.87 11.50 7.41
CA PHE A 134 -24.95 10.36 7.35
C PHE A 134 -24.48 9.91 8.74
N TYR A 135 -24.13 10.84 9.62
CA TYR A 135 -23.74 10.53 11.00
C TYR A 135 -24.90 9.91 11.79
N ALA A 136 -26.11 10.43 11.65
CA ALA A 136 -27.30 9.89 12.29
C ALA A 136 -27.59 8.45 11.83
N ASP A 137 -27.47 8.18 10.53
CA ASP A 137 -27.65 6.84 9.97
C ASP A 137 -26.60 5.86 10.53
N ILE A 138 -25.30 6.21 10.49
CA ILE A 138 -24.24 5.34 11.05
C ILE A 138 -24.48 5.07 12.53
N ARG A 139 -24.84 6.09 13.32
CA ARG A 139 -25.11 5.93 14.75
C ARG A 139 -26.33 5.08 15.03
N ARG A 140 -27.37 5.18 14.20
CA ARG A 140 -28.55 4.32 14.31
C ARG A 140 -28.18 2.86 14.11
N GLU A 141 -27.49 2.54 13.01
CA GLU A 141 -27.11 1.16 12.71
C GLU A 141 -26.11 0.60 13.74
N SER A 142 -25.20 1.43 14.26
CA SER A 142 -24.23 1.03 15.29
C SER A 142 -24.85 0.72 16.66
N ASN A 143 -26.04 1.24 16.98
CA ASN A 143 -26.73 0.93 18.24
C ASN A 143 -27.65 -0.30 18.13
N ILE A 144 -27.94 -0.76 16.91
CA ILE A 144 -28.82 -1.89 16.63
C ILE A 144 -28.00 -3.21 16.52
N ALA A 145 -26.68 -3.10 16.35
CA ALA A 145 -25.73 -4.22 16.27
C ALA A 145 -25.15 -4.65 17.63
#